data_AF-A0A8C8XBD3-F1
#
_entry.id   AF-A0A8C8XBD3-F1
#
_cell.length_a   1.000
_cell.length_b   1.000
_cell.length_c   1.000
_cell.angle_alpha   90.00
_cell.angle_beta   90.00
_cell.angle_gamma   90.00
#
_symmetry.space_group_name_H-M   'P 1'
#
loop_
_entity.id
_entity.type
_entity.pdbx_description
1 polymer ?
#
loop_
_entity_poly.entity_id
_entity_poly.type
_entity_poly.pdbx_seq_one_letter_code
_entity_poly.pdbx_strand_id
1 'polypeptide(L)'
;MAVLAPLIALVYSVPRLSRWLARPYYLLSALLSAAFLLVRKLPPLCNSLPTQREDGNPCDFDWREVEILMFLSAIVMMKNRRSMFLMTCKPPLYMGPEYIKYFNDKTIDEELERDRRVTWIVEFFANWSNDCQSFAPIYADLSLKYNCTGLNFGKVDVGRYTDVSTRYKVSTSPLTKQLPTLILFQGGKEVMRRPQIDKKGRAVSWTFSEENVIREFNLNELYQRAKKLSKAADHIPEEQPVAPTTAEVPEGESKKDK
;
A
#
# COMPACT_ATOMS: atom_id res chain seq x y z
N MET A 1 0.55 14.76 27.03
CA MET A 1 0.59 13.62 26.07
C MET A 1 0.36 14.03 24.61
N ALA A 2 -0.48 15.03 24.30
CA ALA A 2 -0.77 15.47 22.93
C ALA A 2 0.43 16.06 22.15
N VAL A 3 1.45 16.62 22.83
CA VAL A 3 2.66 17.20 22.20
C VAL A 3 3.82 16.21 22.11
N LEU A 4 3.82 15.20 22.99
CA LEU A 4 4.89 14.18 23.03
C LEU A 4 4.78 13.21 21.85
N ALA A 5 3.59 12.79 21.48
CA ALA A 5 3.37 11.91 20.34
C ALA A 5 3.90 12.47 18.99
N PRO A 6 3.62 13.73 18.61
CA PRO A 6 4.17 14.30 17.38
C PRO A 6 5.69 14.54 17.47
N LEU A 7 6.23 14.89 18.64
CA LEU A 7 7.68 15.03 18.83
C LEU A 7 8.41 13.68 18.71
N ILE A 8 7.85 12.62 19.29
CA ILE A 8 8.43 11.26 19.18
C ILE A 8 8.33 10.77 17.72
N ALA A 9 7.20 11.01 17.04
CA ALA A 9 7.04 10.68 15.63
C ALA A 9 8.02 11.48 14.73
N LEU A 10 8.27 12.75 15.06
CA LEU A 10 9.27 13.59 14.40
C LEU A 10 10.68 12.98 14.60
N VAL A 11 11.08 12.71 15.85
CA VAL A 11 12.40 12.12 16.16
C VAL A 11 12.60 10.76 15.49
N TYR A 12 11.56 9.92 15.41
CA TYR A 12 11.63 8.61 14.74
C TYR A 12 11.74 8.73 13.21
N SER A 13 11.22 9.81 12.63
CA SER A 13 11.28 10.08 11.19
C SER A 13 12.49 10.92 10.77
N VAL A 14 13.16 11.60 11.70
CA VAL A 14 14.39 12.39 11.49
C VAL A 14 15.51 11.62 10.77
N PRO A 15 15.86 10.35 11.06
CA PRO A 15 16.92 9.65 10.33
C PRO A 15 16.54 9.29 8.87
N ARG A 16 15.25 9.27 8.55
CA ARG A 16 14.75 9.08 7.17
C ARG A 16 14.65 10.43 6.44
N LEU A 17 14.28 11.49 7.16
CA LEU A 17 14.17 12.86 6.65
C LEU A 17 15.54 13.54 6.49
N SER A 18 16.51 13.26 7.35
CA SER A 18 17.87 13.82 7.31
C SER A 18 18.61 13.46 6.03
N ARG A 19 18.43 12.24 5.51
CA ARG A 19 18.96 11.85 4.19
C ARG A 19 18.35 12.63 3.02
N TRP A 20 17.13 13.13 3.19
CA TRP A 20 16.43 13.95 2.20
C TRP A 20 16.80 15.44 2.33
N LEU A 21 16.93 15.94 3.56
CA LEU A 21 17.37 17.29 3.90
C LEU A 21 18.88 17.51 3.66
N ALA A 22 19.70 16.46 3.71
CA ALA A 22 21.14 16.51 3.43
C ALA A 22 21.48 16.78 1.96
N ARG A 23 20.48 16.99 1.08
CA ARG A 23 20.76 17.51 -0.26
C ARG A 23 21.22 18.96 -0.14
N PRO A 24 22.36 19.33 -0.75
CA PRO A 24 22.98 20.64 -0.55
C PRO A 24 22.04 21.79 -0.90
N TYR A 25 21.14 21.59 -1.86
CA TYR A 25 20.13 22.57 -2.24
C TYR A 25 19.21 23.00 -1.09
N TYR A 26 18.66 22.06 -0.30
CA TYR A 26 17.73 22.41 0.78
C TYR A 26 18.42 23.11 1.95
N LEU A 27 19.64 22.68 2.29
CA LEU A 27 20.46 23.33 3.31
C LEU A 27 20.87 24.74 2.89
N LEU A 28 21.31 24.91 1.63
CA LEU A 28 21.67 26.21 1.10
C LEU A 28 20.47 27.16 1.09
N SER A 29 19.29 26.71 0.66
CA SER A 29 18.07 27.51 0.67
C SER A 29 17.61 27.87 2.09
N ALA A 30 17.71 26.94 3.04
CA ALA A 30 17.39 27.22 4.45
C ALA A 30 18.38 28.22 5.07
N LEU A 31 19.67 28.09 4.76
CA LEU A 31 20.73 28.98 5.24
C LEU A 31 20.59 30.38 4.63
N LEU A 32 20.27 30.49 3.34
CA LEU A 32 19.95 31.76 2.67
C LEU A 32 18.70 32.43 3.27
N SER A 33 17.66 31.66 3.56
CA SER A 33 16.44 32.17 4.21
C SER A 33 16.70 32.65 5.64
N ALA A 34 17.48 31.91 6.42
CA ALA A 34 17.90 32.32 7.76
C ALA A 34 18.84 33.55 7.72
N ALA A 35 19.78 33.59 6.78
CA ALA A 35 20.70 34.71 6.59
C ALA A 35 19.94 36.01 6.25
N PHE A 36 18.89 35.94 5.43
CA PHE A 36 18.04 37.09 5.13
C PHE A 36 17.37 37.66 6.38
N LEU A 37 16.80 36.79 7.23
CA LEU A 37 16.17 37.21 8.49
C LEU A 37 17.20 37.78 9.49
N LEU A 38 18.37 37.15 9.58
CA LEU A 38 19.46 37.57 10.46
C LEU A 38 20.02 38.94 10.05
N VAL A 39 20.30 39.14 8.76
CA VAL A 39 20.82 40.42 8.25
C VAL A 39 19.84 41.57 8.49
N ARG A 40 18.53 41.31 8.47
CA ARG A 40 17.50 42.34 8.68
C ARG A 40 17.16 42.61 10.14
N LYS A 41 17.27 41.63 11.04
CA LYS A 41 16.88 41.79 12.46
C LYS A 41 18.05 42.04 13.41
N LEU A 42 19.29 41.84 12.99
CA LEU A 42 20.46 42.12 13.82
C LEU A 42 20.89 43.59 13.69
N PRO A 43 20.79 44.42 14.75
CA PRO A 43 21.14 45.84 14.77
C PRO A 43 22.49 46.20 14.13
N PRO A 44 23.60 45.47 14.39
CA PRO A 44 24.90 45.85 13.80
C PRO A 44 24.96 45.65 12.28
N LEU A 45 24.15 44.74 11.73
CA LEU A 45 24.17 44.41 10.30
C LEU A 45 23.17 45.24 9.50
N CYS A 46 21.95 45.45 10.04
CA CYS A 46 20.92 46.23 9.35
C CYS A 46 21.30 47.72 9.24
N ASN A 47 21.98 48.29 10.24
CA ASN A 47 22.40 49.70 10.23
C ASN A 47 23.54 50.00 9.24
N SER A 48 24.31 48.99 8.82
CA SER A 48 25.45 49.17 7.90
C SER A 48 25.08 49.02 6.43
N LEU A 49 23.83 48.66 6.12
CA LEU A 49 23.37 48.47 4.75
C LEU A 49 22.79 49.78 4.21
N PRO A 50 23.17 50.22 2.99
CA PRO A 50 22.60 51.42 2.38
C PRO A 50 21.12 51.18 2.06
N THR A 51 20.23 51.93 2.71
CA THR A 51 18.78 51.84 2.49
C THR A 51 18.22 53.08 1.79
N GLN A 52 17.62 52.90 0.62
CA GLN A 52 16.86 53.91 -0.14
C GLN A 52 15.42 54.01 0.39
N ARG A 53 15.24 54.26 1.69
CA ARG A 53 13.94 54.13 2.37
C ARG A 53 13.47 55.45 2.99
N GLU A 54 12.18 55.76 2.83
CA GLU A 54 11.58 57.02 3.33
C GLU A 54 11.40 57.04 4.86
N ASP A 55 11.32 55.88 5.52
CA ASP A 55 11.00 55.76 6.96
C ASP A 55 12.22 55.80 7.90
N GLY A 56 13.45 55.78 7.36
CA GLY A 56 14.69 55.88 8.13
C GLY A 56 15.05 54.70 9.06
N ASN A 57 14.23 53.65 9.17
CA ASN A 57 14.51 52.46 9.99
C ASN A 57 14.91 51.23 9.14
N PRO A 58 16.20 50.87 9.08
CA PRO A 58 16.69 49.79 8.22
C PRO A 58 16.49 48.37 8.79
N CYS A 59 16.10 48.26 10.07
CA CYS A 59 16.03 46.98 10.80
C CYS A 59 14.62 46.36 10.87
N ASP A 60 13.65 46.91 10.15
CA ASP A 60 12.31 46.35 10.07
C ASP A 60 11.90 45.93 8.65
N PHE A 61 10.99 44.97 8.57
CA PHE A 61 10.51 44.44 7.29
C PHE A 61 9.59 45.46 6.61
N ASP A 62 9.74 45.64 5.29
CA ASP A 62 8.80 46.48 4.52
C ASP A 62 7.43 45.82 4.43
N TRP A 63 6.37 46.62 4.35
CA TRP A 63 5.04 46.12 4.00
C TRP A 63 5.07 45.35 2.68
N ARG A 64 5.85 45.82 1.70
CA ARG A 64 6.11 45.10 0.44
C ARG A 64 6.86 43.79 0.65
N GLU A 65 7.84 43.74 1.55
CA GLU A 65 8.59 42.52 1.87
C GLU A 65 7.71 41.50 2.61
N VAL A 66 6.85 41.96 3.53
CA VAL A 66 5.85 41.13 4.22
C VAL A 66 4.84 40.57 3.22
N GLU A 67 4.36 41.39 2.28
CA GLU A 67 3.46 40.96 1.22
C GLU A 67 4.12 39.88 0.34
N ILE A 68 5.37 40.07 -0.08
CA ILE A 68 6.16 39.08 -0.83
C ILE A 68 6.32 37.78 -0.02
N LEU A 69 6.65 37.86 1.27
CA LEU A 69 6.80 36.69 2.15
C LEU A 69 5.47 35.94 2.34
N MET A 70 4.36 36.66 2.48
CA MET A 70 3.02 36.10 2.55
C MET A 70 2.68 35.35 1.25
N PHE A 71 2.93 35.96 0.08
CA PHE A 71 2.73 35.31 -1.22
C PHE A 71 3.63 34.07 -1.40
N LEU A 72 4.91 34.15 -1.04
CA LEU A 72 5.82 33.01 -1.11
C LEU A 72 5.39 31.87 -0.19
N SER A 73 4.95 32.17 1.04
CA SER A 73 4.44 31.16 1.96
C SER A 73 3.18 30.46 1.42
N ALA A 74 2.26 31.23 0.81
CA ALA A 74 1.05 30.70 0.19
C ALA A 74 1.38 29.83 -1.03
N ILE A 75 2.32 30.23 -1.88
CA ILE A 75 2.79 29.45 -3.02
C ILE A 75 3.48 28.16 -2.56
N VAL A 76 4.35 28.22 -1.56
CA VAL A 76 5.01 27.03 -0.99
C VAL A 76 3.97 26.08 -0.38
N MET A 77 2.98 26.61 0.34
CA MET A 77 1.88 25.83 0.90
C MET A 77 1.01 25.20 -0.19
N MET A 78 0.66 25.93 -1.25
CA MET A 78 -0.12 25.42 -2.37
C MET A 78 0.67 24.38 -3.19
N LYS A 79 1.95 24.62 -3.44
CA LYS A 79 2.84 23.72 -4.20
C LYS A 79 3.21 22.47 -3.40
N ASN A 80 3.22 22.55 -2.08
CA ASN A 80 3.42 21.43 -1.16
C ASN A 80 2.11 20.89 -0.52
N ARG A 81 0.93 21.33 -1.00
CA ARG A 81 -0.39 20.99 -0.44
C ARG A 81 -0.62 19.48 -0.36
N ARG A 82 -0.13 18.74 -1.36
CA ARG A 82 -0.22 17.26 -1.37
C ARG A 82 0.58 16.61 -0.24
N SER A 83 1.72 17.18 0.16
CA SER A 83 2.55 16.63 1.23
C SER A 83 2.07 17.04 2.62
N MET A 84 1.49 18.24 2.77
CA MET A 84 0.90 18.72 4.03
C MET A 84 -0.45 18.05 4.34
N PHE A 85 -1.34 17.90 3.35
CA PHE A 85 -2.65 17.24 3.55
C PHE A 85 -2.49 15.75 3.93
N LEU A 86 -1.44 15.11 3.43
CA LEU A 86 -1.12 13.71 3.75
C LEU A 86 -0.67 13.50 5.21
N MET A 87 -0.15 14.53 5.86
CA MET A 87 0.50 14.39 7.17
C MET A 87 -0.48 14.53 8.36
N THR A 88 -1.62 15.20 8.18
CA THR A 88 -2.53 15.53 9.30
C THR A 88 -3.89 14.85 9.23
N CYS A 89 -4.37 14.48 8.04
CA CYS A 89 -5.62 13.73 7.89
C CYS A 89 -5.38 12.47 7.06
N LYS A 90 -5.40 11.30 7.71
CA LYS A 90 -5.56 10.05 6.98
C LYS A 90 -6.90 10.11 6.24
N PRO A 91 -6.96 9.83 4.93
CA PRO A 91 -8.22 9.78 4.22
C PRO A 91 -9.14 8.73 4.84
N PRO A 92 -10.47 8.93 4.78
CA PRO A 92 -11.41 7.97 5.33
C PRO A 92 -11.28 6.65 4.56
N LEU A 93 -11.04 5.55 5.29
CA LEU A 93 -11.19 4.21 4.75
C LEU A 93 -12.67 3.94 4.48
N TYR A 94 -12.96 3.12 3.47
CA TYR A 94 -14.30 2.58 3.27
C TYR A 94 -14.70 1.73 4.49
N MET A 95 -15.90 1.96 5.02
CA MET A 95 -16.43 1.30 6.23
C MET A 95 -17.74 0.56 5.98
N GLY A 96 -18.08 0.30 4.71
CA GLY A 96 -19.29 -0.43 4.35
C GLY A 96 -19.14 -1.95 4.51
N PRO A 97 -20.19 -2.73 4.21
CA PRO A 97 -20.11 -4.18 4.24
C PRO A 97 -19.10 -4.68 3.20
N GLU A 98 -18.24 -5.62 3.60
CA GLU A 98 -17.29 -6.27 2.71
C GLU A 98 -17.02 -7.71 3.19
N TYR A 99 -16.74 -8.62 2.27
CA TYR A 99 -16.27 -9.97 2.61
C TYR A 99 -14.85 -10.13 2.09
N ILE A 100 -13.90 -9.51 2.79
CA ILE A 100 -12.52 -9.42 2.35
C ILE A 100 -11.59 -9.84 3.49
N LYS A 101 -10.64 -10.73 3.17
CA LYS A 101 -9.59 -11.12 4.11
C LYS A 101 -8.42 -10.15 4.05
N TYR A 102 -8.05 -9.55 5.18
CA TYR A 102 -6.88 -8.69 5.27
C TYR A 102 -5.63 -9.52 5.56
N PHE A 103 -4.62 -9.39 4.70
CA PHE A 103 -3.34 -10.05 4.86
C PHE A 103 -2.29 -9.13 5.48
N ASN A 104 -1.40 -9.74 6.25
CA ASN A 104 -0.18 -9.13 6.75
C ASN A 104 1.02 -9.62 5.93
N ASP A 105 2.18 -9.00 6.17
CA ASP A 105 3.45 -9.34 5.55
C ASP A 105 3.88 -10.80 5.69
N LYS A 106 3.49 -11.46 6.79
CA LYS A 106 3.85 -12.86 7.06
C LYS A 106 2.76 -13.86 6.68
N THR A 107 1.49 -13.44 6.70
CA THR A 107 0.35 -14.36 6.57
C THR A 107 -0.08 -14.56 5.12
N ILE A 108 0.26 -13.65 4.21
CA ILE A 108 -0.18 -13.73 2.81
C ILE A 108 0.27 -15.03 2.14
N ASP A 109 1.54 -15.40 2.27
CA ASP A 109 2.10 -16.57 1.60
C ASP A 109 1.51 -17.86 2.18
N GLU A 110 1.41 -17.95 3.51
CA GLU A 110 0.81 -19.10 4.21
C GLU A 110 -0.66 -19.32 3.80
N GLU A 111 -1.46 -18.25 3.73
CA GLU A 111 -2.87 -18.32 3.38
C GLU A 111 -3.11 -18.70 1.91
N LEU A 112 -2.25 -18.21 1.00
CA LEU A 112 -2.31 -18.58 -0.41
C LEU A 112 -1.87 -20.03 -0.66
N GLU A 113 -1.00 -20.58 0.19
CA GLU A 113 -0.53 -21.96 0.08
C GLU A 113 -1.39 -22.97 0.85
N ARG A 114 -2.14 -22.53 1.87
CA ARG A 114 -2.95 -23.40 2.74
C ARG A 114 -3.98 -24.23 1.98
N ASP A 115 -4.75 -23.61 1.09
CA ASP A 115 -5.65 -24.34 0.19
C ASP A 115 -5.47 -23.88 -1.25
N ARG A 116 -4.67 -24.65 -2.00
CA ARG A 116 -4.38 -24.40 -3.41
C ARG A 116 -5.59 -24.56 -4.34
N ARG A 117 -6.69 -25.15 -3.87
CA ARG A 117 -7.94 -25.28 -4.66
C ARG A 117 -8.72 -23.98 -4.67
N VAL A 118 -8.52 -23.13 -3.65
CA VAL A 118 -9.17 -21.84 -3.54
C VAL A 118 -8.49 -20.83 -4.44
N THR A 119 -9.29 -20.14 -5.25
CA THR A 119 -8.85 -19.01 -6.05
C THR A 119 -8.90 -17.74 -5.21
N TRP A 120 -7.84 -16.95 -5.25
CA TRP A 120 -7.77 -15.68 -4.53
C TRP A 120 -7.63 -14.52 -5.49
N ILE A 121 -8.38 -13.46 -5.26
CA ILE A 121 -8.15 -12.16 -5.88
C ILE A 121 -7.68 -11.24 -4.77
N VAL A 122 -6.47 -10.71 -4.89
CA VAL A 122 -5.87 -9.88 -3.85
C VAL A 122 -5.62 -8.47 -4.39
N GLU A 123 -6.16 -7.47 -3.69
CA GLU A 123 -5.89 -6.06 -3.91
C GLU A 123 -4.67 -5.61 -3.07
N PHE A 124 -3.63 -5.18 -3.78
CA PHE A 124 -2.46 -4.51 -3.22
C PHE A 124 -2.73 -3.01 -3.27
N PHE A 125 -2.96 -2.41 -2.09
CA PHE A 125 -3.39 -1.02 -1.96
C PHE A 125 -2.47 -0.24 -1.02
N ALA A 126 -2.61 1.08 -1.02
CA ALA A 126 -1.99 1.93 -0.02
C ALA A 126 -2.97 3.02 0.43
N ASN A 127 -3.04 3.26 1.74
CA ASN A 127 -3.99 4.21 2.34
C ASN A 127 -3.88 5.64 1.80
N TRP A 128 -2.69 6.05 1.34
CA TRP A 128 -2.44 7.38 0.80
C TRP A 128 -2.82 7.52 -0.68
N SER A 129 -3.17 6.43 -1.36
CA SER A 129 -3.54 6.44 -2.78
C SER A 129 -5.01 6.81 -2.94
N ASN A 130 -5.28 7.88 -3.68
CA ASN A 130 -6.66 8.29 -3.98
C ASN A 130 -7.35 7.29 -4.90
N ASP A 131 -6.62 6.70 -5.85
CA ASP A 131 -7.17 5.69 -6.76
C ASP A 131 -7.64 4.43 -5.98
N CYS A 132 -6.92 4.05 -4.93
CA CYS A 132 -7.34 2.96 -4.04
C CYS A 132 -8.61 3.30 -3.25
N GLN A 133 -8.74 4.55 -2.77
CA GLN A 133 -9.95 4.98 -2.05
C GLN A 133 -11.18 4.97 -2.95
N SER A 134 -11.04 5.43 -4.20
CA SER A 134 -12.14 5.40 -5.17
C SER A 134 -12.52 3.97 -5.58
N PHE A 135 -11.56 3.05 -5.58
CA PHE A 135 -11.80 1.64 -5.93
C PHE A 135 -12.35 0.79 -4.78
N ALA A 136 -12.08 1.16 -3.52
CA ALA A 136 -12.50 0.42 -2.34
C ALA A 136 -13.99 -0.01 -2.32
N PRO A 137 -14.99 0.86 -2.59
CA PRO A 137 -16.39 0.45 -2.62
C PRO A 137 -16.69 -0.58 -3.72
N ILE A 138 -16.10 -0.41 -4.90
CA ILE A 138 -16.28 -1.33 -6.04
C ILE A 138 -15.75 -2.73 -5.68
N TYR A 139 -14.58 -2.78 -5.06
CA TYR A 139 -13.97 -4.03 -4.64
C TYR A 139 -14.76 -4.71 -3.51
N ALA A 140 -15.31 -3.93 -2.58
CA ALA A 140 -16.22 -4.43 -1.55
C ALA A 140 -17.48 -5.07 -2.15
N ASP A 141 -18.16 -4.40 -3.09
CA ASP A 141 -19.36 -4.92 -3.75
C ASP A 141 -19.07 -6.22 -4.53
N LEU A 142 -17.94 -6.27 -5.23
CA LEU A 142 -17.47 -7.49 -5.92
C LEU A 142 -17.24 -8.63 -4.93
N SER A 143 -16.64 -8.36 -3.77
CA SER A 143 -16.41 -9.36 -2.73
C SER A 143 -17.73 -9.93 -2.21
N LEU A 144 -18.74 -9.09 -1.97
CA LEU A 144 -20.05 -9.53 -1.49
C LEU A 144 -20.79 -10.38 -2.55
N LYS A 145 -20.62 -10.05 -3.83
CA LYS A 145 -21.31 -10.70 -4.95
C LYS A 145 -20.69 -12.05 -5.34
N TYR A 146 -19.36 -12.15 -5.33
CA TYR A 146 -18.61 -13.28 -5.88
C TYR A 146 -17.91 -14.15 -4.85
N ASN A 147 -17.90 -13.77 -3.57
CA ASN A 147 -17.26 -14.61 -2.57
C ASN A 147 -18.00 -15.94 -2.39
N CYS A 148 -17.25 -17.04 -2.40
CA CYS A 148 -17.73 -18.40 -2.10
C CYS A 148 -16.56 -19.29 -1.66
N THR A 149 -16.84 -20.53 -1.24
CA THR A 149 -15.83 -21.45 -0.69
C THR A 149 -14.61 -21.71 -1.60
N GLY A 150 -14.75 -21.55 -2.92
CA GLY A 150 -13.65 -21.69 -3.88
C GLY A 150 -13.12 -20.39 -4.48
N LEU A 151 -13.70 -19.23 -4.17
CA LEU A 151 -13.27 -17.91 -4.66
C LEU A 151 -13.36 -16.89 -3.54
N ASN A 152 -12.19 -16.43 -3.08
CA ASN A 152 -12.07 -15.48 -1.98
C ASN A 152 -11.41 -14.17 -2.43
N PHE A 153 -11.74 -13.10 -1.71
CA PHE A 153 -11.20 -11.76 -1.92
C PHE A 153 -10.29 -11.38 -0.75
N GLY A 154 -9.19 -10.68 -1.04
CA GLY A 154 -8.23 -10.28 -0.04
C GLY A 154 -7.59 -8.92 -0.28
N LYS A 155 -7.08 -8.30 0.78
CA LYS A 155 -6.44 -6.98 0.73
C LYS A 155 -5.12 -6.99 1.48
N VAL A 156 -4.13 -6.29 0.94
CA VAL A 156 -2.84 -6.08 1.61
C VAL A 156 -2.36 -4.63 1.44
N ASP A 157 -2.04 -3.98 2.55
CA ASP A 157 -1.53 -2.61 2.57
C ASP A 157 -0.03 -2.61 2.28
N VAL A 158 0.33 -2.47 1.00
CA VAL A 158 1.74 -2.37 0.58
C VAL A 158 2.38 -1.03 0.93
N GLY A 159 1.57 0.00 1.24
CA GLY A 159 2.07 1.26 1.78
C GLY A 159 2.66 1.09 3.18
N ARG A 160 2.12 0.14 3.96
CA ARG A 160 2.63 -0.24 5.29
C ARG A 160 3.66 -1.37 5.20
N TYR A 161 3.39 -2.41 4.40
CA TYR A 161 4.21 -3.61 4.30
C TYR A 161 5.11 -3.57 3.05
N THR A 162 6.23 -2.86 3.15
CA THR A 162 7.18 -2.68 2.03
C THR A 162 7.86 -3.98 1.58
N ASP A 163 7.92 -4.98 2.44
CA ASP A 163 8.50 -6.27 2.09
C ASP A 163 7.59 -7.00 1.09
N VAL A 164 6.27 -6.94 1.29
CA VAL A 164 5.27 -7.48 0.35
C VAL A 164 5.37 -6.75 -0.99
N SER A 165 5.47 -5.42 -0.96
CA SER A 165 5.57 -4.62 -2.19
C SER A 165 6.80 -5.01 -3.01
N THR A 166 7.92 -5.30 -2.35
CA THR A 166 9.15 -5.76 -2.99
C THR A 166 8.99 -7.19 -3.54
N ARG A 167 8.45 -8.12 -2.75
CA ARG A 167 8.24 -9.53 -3.17
C ARG A 167 7.34 -9.65 -4.39
N TYR A 168 6.20 -8.94 -4.39
CA TYR A 168 5.23 -8.97 -5.50
C TYR A 168 5.52 -7.95 -6.61
N LYS A 169 6.62 -7.19 -6.48
CA LYS A 169 7.08 -6.17 -7.43
C LYS A 169 6.01 -5.10 -7.70
N VAL A 170 5.35 -4.64 -6.64
CA VAL A 170 4.36 -3.56 -6.66
C VAL A 170 5.03 -2.28 -6.15
N SER A 171 5.23 -1.32 -7.03
CA SER A 171 5.77 -0.01 -6.72
C SER A 171 4.76 0.83 -5.93
N THR A 172 5.17 1.28 -4.76
CA THR A 172 4.42 2.21 -3.89
C THR A 172 4.76 3.67 -4.15
N SER A 173 5.42 3.99 -5.27
CA SER A 173 5.73 5.38 -5.60
C SER A 173 4.46 6.12 -6.06
N PRO A 174 4.17 7.32 -5.55
CA PRO A 174 3.01 8.12 -5.96
C PRO A 174 3.09 8.59 -7.42
N LEU A 175 4.26 8.45 -8.07
CA LEU A 175 4.44 8.76 -9.49
C LEU A 175 4.11 7.57 -10.41
N THR A 176 3.92 6.37 -9.85
CA THR A 176 3.62 5.17 -10.63
C THR A 176 2.14 4.85 -10.59
N LYS A 177 1.58 4.43 -11.72
CA LYS A 177 0.17 3.95 -11.82
C LYS A 177 0.02 2.48 -11.42
N GLN A 178 0.81 2.01 -10.45
CA GLN A 178 0.77 0.61 -9.98
C GLN A 178 -0.17 0.41 -8.78
N LEU A 179 -0.84 1.46 -8.29
CA LEU A 179 -1.81 1.33 -7.21
C LEU A 179 -3.19 1.81 -7.68
N PRO A 180 -4.28 1.09 -7.37
CA PRO A 180 -4.27 -0.28 -6.83
C PRO A 180 -3.65 -1.28 -7.83
N THR A 181 -3.21 -2.44 -7.33
CA THR A 181 -2.89 -3.60 -8.19
C THR A 181 -3.75 -4.77 -7.75
N LEU A 182 -4.46 -5.38 -8.69
CA LEU A 182 -5.20 -6.62 -8.49
C LEU A 182 -4.39 -7.78 -9.05
N ILE A 183 -4.21 -8.83 -8.25
CA ILE A 183 -3.55 -10.06 -8.67
C ILE A 183 -4.49 -11.25 -8.43
N LEU A 184 -4.64 -12.09 -9.46
CA LEU A 184 -5.36 -13.36 -9.38
C LEU A 184 -4.37 -14.49 -9.07
N PHE A 185 -4.63 -15.22 -8.00
CA PHE A 185 -3.88 -16.40 -7.60
C PHE A 185 -4.74 -17.66 -7.78
N GLN A 186 -4.18 -18.65 -8.47
CA GLN A 186 -4.75 -19.99 -8.61
C GLN A 186 -3.66 -21.02 -8.33
N GLY A 187 -3.94 -22.03 -7.51
CA GLY A 187 -2.93 -23.03 -7.15
C GLY A 187 -1.74 -22.45 -6.39
N GLY A 188 -1.92 -21.32 -5.68
CA GLY A 188 -0.85 -20.59 -5.00
C GLY A 188 0.10 -19.83 -5.94
N LYS A 189 -0.23 -19.72 -7.24
CA LYS A 189 0.59 -18.98 -8.21
C LYS A 189 -0.19 -17.82 -8.80
N GLU A 190 0.53 -16.75 -9.09
CA GLU A 190 -0.02 -15.62 -9.85
C GLU A 190 -0.33 -16.04 -11.29
N VAL A 191 -1.58 -15.86 -11.70
CA VAL A 191 -2.06 -16.13 -13.06
C VAL A 191 -2.07 -14.86 -13.89
N MET A 192 -2.55 -13.76 -13.31
CA MET A 192 -2.65 -12.48 -13.98
C MET A 192 -2.69 -11.33 -13.00
N ARG A 193 -2.29 -10.14 -13.46
CA ARG A 193 -2.39 -8.89 -12.71
C ARG A 193 -2.91 -7.73 -13.56
N ARG A 194 -3.58 -6.79 -12.90
CA ARG A 194 -3.94 -5.48 -13.46
C ARG A 194 -3.52 -4.36 -12.50
N PRO A 195 -2.91 -3.27 -12.99
CA PRO A 195 -2.56 -3.01 -14.39
C PRO A 195 -1.41 -3.90 -14.88
N GLN A 196 -1.32 -4.08 -16.20
CA GLN A 196 -0.19 -4.79 -16.81
C GLN A 196 1.09 -3.96 -16.71
N ILE A 197 2.22 -4.63 -16.55
CA ILE A 197 3.53 -3.98 -16.52
C ILE A 197 4.21 -4.18 -17.88
N ASP A 198 4.54 -3.07 -18.52
CA ASP A 198 5.30 -3.06 -19.79
C ASP A 198 6.74 -3.58 -19.57
N LYS A 199 7.43 -3.95 -20.64
CA LYS A 199 8.83 -4.44 -20.61
C LYS A 199 9.79 -3.46 -19.92
N LYS A 200 9.43 -2.17 -19.90
CA LYS A 200 10.18 -1.08 -19.23
C LYS A 200 9.82 -0.91 -17.74
N GLY A 201 8.99 -1.77 -17.16
CA GLY A 201 8.57 -1.69 -15.75
C GLY A 201 7.48 -0.66 -15.45
N ARG A 202 6.85 -0.08 -16.48
CA ARG A 202 5.78 0.92 -16.32
C ARG A 202 4.41 0.26 -16.33
N ALA A 203 3.52 0.67 -15.43
CA ALA A 203 2.13 0.25 -15.48
C ALA A 203 1.42 0.84 -16.70
N VAL A 204 0.79 -0.02 -17.49
CA VAL A 204 -0.13 0.37 -18.55
C VAL A 204 -1.41 0.89 -17.90
N SER A 205 -1.82 2.10 -18.28
CA SER A 205 -3.02 2.73 -17.71
C SER A 205 -4.23 1.81 -17.90
N TRP A 206 -4.94 1.52 -16.81
CA TRP A 206 -6.13 0.68 -16.81
C TRP A 206 -7.18 1.29 -15.89
N THR A 207 -8.45 1.23 -16.30
CA THR A 207 -9.56 1.82 -15.56
C THR A 207 -10.17 0.79 -14.62
N PHE A 208 -10.13 1.08 -13.33
CA PHE A 208 -10.73 0.27 -12.28
C PHE A 208 -12.25 0.53 -12.19
N SER A 209 -13.04 -0.25 -12.93
CA SER A 209 -14.50 -0.27 -12.84
C SER A 209 -15.00 -1.70 -12.59
N GLU A 210 -16.22 -1.86 -12.06
CA GLU A 210 -16.80 -3.19 -11.79
C GLU A 210 -16.79 -4.07 -13.04
N GLU A 211 -17.22 -3.52 -14.18
CA GLU A 211 -17.35 -4.24 -15.45
C GLU A 211 -15.99 -4.67 -15.99
N ASN A 212 -14.97 -3.81 -15.86
CA ASN A 212 -13.62 -4.14 -16.30
C ASN A 212 -13.00 -5.23 -15.43
N VAL A 213 -13.22 -5.19 -14.11
CA VAL A 213 -12.73 -6.25 -13.22
C VAL A 213 -13.44 -7.57 -13.54
N ILE A 214 -14.77 -7.57 -13.68
CA ILE A 214 -15.55 -8.77 -14.01
C ILE A 214 -15.08 -9.38 -15.33
N ARG A 215 -14.92 -8.55 -16.37
CA ARG A 215 -14.56 -8.99 -17.72
C ARG A 215 -13.12 -9.46 -17.82
N GLU A 216 -12.16 -8.73 -17.25
CA GLU A 216 -10.74 -9.06 -17.39
C GLU A 216 -10.36 -10.28 -16.54
N PHE A 217 -10.90 -10.39 -15.32
CA PHE A 217 -10.63 -11.52 -14.43
C PHE A 217 -11.60 -12.69 -14.63
N ASN A 218 -12.56 -12.59 -15.56
CA ASN A 218 -13.59 -13.59 -15.81
C ASN A 218 -14.31 -14.05 -14.54
N LEU A 219 -14.71 -13.11 -13.68
CA LEU A 219 -15.27 -13.43 -12.35
C LEU A 219 -16.48 -14.34 -12.40
N ASN A 220 -17.34 -14.18 -13.42
CA ASN A 220 -18.51 -15.04 -13.62
C ASN A 220 -18.11 -16.51 -13.78
N GLU A 221 -17.12 -16.80 -14.61
CA GLU A 221 -16.65 -18.17 -14.85
C GLU A 221 -15.92 -18.75 -13.63
N LEU A 222 -15.07 -17.94 -12.99
CA LEU A 222 -14.38 -18.35 -11.77
C LEU A 222 -15.36 -18.72 -10.66
N TYR A 223 -16.40 -17.92 -10.49
CA TYR A 223 -17.44 -18.16 -9.49
C TYR A 223 -18.25 -19.43 -9.76
N GLN A 224 -18.65 -19.66 -11.02
CA GLN A 224 -19.37 -20.87 -11.38
C GLN A 224 -18.50 -22.12 -11.21
N ARG A 225 -17.21 -22.04 -11.57
CA ARG A 225 -16.26 -23.12 -11.35
C ARG A 225 -16.05 -23.42 -9.88
N ALA A 226 -15.87 -22.39 -9.05
CA ALA A 226 -15.72 -22.52 -7.60
C ALA A 226 -16.94 -23.19 -6.95
N LYS A 227 -18.16 -22.79 -7.33
CA LYS A 227 -19.40 -23.42 -6.86
C LYS A 227 -19.57 -24.88 -7.27
N LYS A 228 -19.08 -25.26 -8.46
CA LYS A 228 -19.12 -26.67 -8.89
C LYS A 228 -18.15 -27.53 -8.08
N LEU A 229 -16.95 -27.01 -7.82
CA LEU A 229 -15.94 -27.70 -7.02
C LEU A 229 -16.40 -27.89 -5.57
N SER A 230 -17.09 -26.91 -4.98
CA SER A 230 -17.63 -27.05 -3.63
C SER A 230 -18.69 -28.15 -3.55
N LYS A 231 -19.64 -28.18 -4.49
CA LYS A 231 -20.68 -29.22 -4.55
C LYS A 231 -20.13 -30.63 -4.77
N ALA A 232 -19.05 -30.74 -5.54
CA ALA A 232 -18.38 -32.03 -5.76
C ALA A 232 -17.63 -32.52 -4.51
N ALA A 233 -17.08 -31.61 -3.70
CA ALA A 233 -16.42 -31.95 -2.45
C ALA A 233 -17.42 -32.40 -1.37
N ASP A 234 -18.63 -31.84 -1.34
CA ASP A 234 -19.69 -32.22 -0.40
C ASP A 234 -20.34 -33.59 -0.73
N HIS A 235 -20.09 -34.15 -1.91
CA HIS A 235 -20.68 -35.41 -2.40
C HIS A 235 -19.75 -36.63 -2.35
N ILE A 236 -18.64 -36.57 -1.61
CA ILE A 236 -17.79 -37.75 -1.36
C ILE A 236 -18.35 -38.49 -0.13
N PRO A 237 -18.91 -39.70 -0.26
CA PRO A 237 -19.32 -40.50 0.89
C PRO A 237 -18.07 -40.86 1.71
N GLU A 238 -18.17 -40.65 3.01
CA GLU A 238 -17.20 -41.03 4.02
C GLU A 238 -16.94 -42.55 3.94
N GLU A 239 -15.87 -42.96 3.28
CA GLU A 239 -15.40 -44.33 3.33
C GLU A 239 -14.78 -44.56 4.72
N GLN A 240 -15.55 -45.27 5.56
CA GLN A 240 -15.18 -45.62 6.92
C GLN A 240 -13.86 -46.40 6.94
N PRO A 241 -12.88 -46.06 7.78
CA PRO A 241 -11.72 -46.92 8.01
C PRO A 241 -12.17 -48.17 8.78
N VAL A 242 -12.08 -49.30 8.10
CA VAL A 242 -12.30 -50.66 8.63
C VAL A 242 -11.40 -50.92 9.84
N ALA A 243 -12.00 -51.33 10.95
CA ALA A 243 -11.32 -51.80 12.16
C ALA A 243 -10.67 -53.21 11.94
N PRO A 244 -9.66 -53.59 12.74
CA PRO A 244 -8.58 -54.48 12.34
C PRO A 244 -8.97 -55.97 12.36
N THR A 245 -8.56 -56.71 11.33
CA THR A 245 -8.66 -58.18 11.30
C THR A 245 -7.37 -58.80 11.82
N THR A 246 -7.45 -59.45 12.98
CA THR A 246 -6.51 -60.45 13.48
C THR A 246 -6.63 -61.75 12.68
N ALA A 247 -5.52 -62.27 12.16
CA ALA A 247 -5.30 -63.68 11.79
C ALA A 247 -3.78 -63.86 11.56
N GLU A 248 -3.07 -64.53 12.46
CA GLU A 248 -2.75 -65.97 12.44
C GLU A 248 -1.39 -66.25 11.78
N VAL A 249 -0.52 -66.86 12.59
CA VAL A 249 0.79 -67.44 12.27
C VAL A 249 0.58 -68.73 11.49
N PRO A 250 1.42 -69.07 10.50
CA PRO A 250 1.68 -70.45 10.17
C PRO A 250 3.12 -70.86 10.49
N GLU A 251 3.19 -72.05 11.09
CA GLU A 251 4.36 -72.87 11.39
C GLU A 251 5.24 -73.09 10.15
N GLY A 252 6.57 -73.02 10.35
CA GLY A 252 7.56 -73.50 9.40
C GLY A 252 8.26 -74.73 9.97
N GLU A 253 8.03 -75.90 9.39
CA GLU A 253 8.90 -77.07 9.57
C GLU A 253 9.38 -77.65 8.24
N SER A 254 10.71 -77.65 8.11
CA SER A 254 11.59 -78.63 7.48
C SER A 254 11.44 -79.02 6.00
N LYS A 255 12.49 -78.69 5.22
CA LYS A 255 13.24 -79.67 4.41
C LYS A 255 14.69 -79.24 4.13
N LYS A 256 15.58 -79.98 4.81
CA LYS A 256 16.99 -80.36 4.57
C LYS A 256 17.48 -80.23 3.12
N ASP A 257 18.70 -79.69 2.91
CA ASP A 257 19.82 -80.41 2.26
C ASP A 257 21.12 -79.58 2.16
N LYS A 258 22.21 -80.27 2.56
CA LYS A 258 23.65 -80.02 2.37
C LYS A 258 24.42 -79.16 3.39
#